data_AF-A0A1F3NPP6-F1
#
_entry.id   AF-A0A1F3NPP6-F1
#
_cell.length_a   1.000
_cell.length_b   1.000
_cell.length_c   1.000
_cell.angle_alpha   90.00
_cell.angle_beta   90.00
_cell.angle_gamma   90.00
#
_symmetry.space_group_name_H-M   'P 1'
#
loop_
_entity.id
_entity.type
_entity.pdbx_description
1 polymer ?
#
loop_
_entity_poly.entity_id
_entity_poly.type
_entity_poly.pdbx_seq_one_letter_code
_entity_poly.pdbx_strand_id
1 'polypeptide(L)'
;MTTGGLNRKIPVSPLRRNTKSSEGYSFSSNNYTCMKTVLIIFIFLFSGLLSGFSQGSDPARQSFPDKFTNPLLGENVFVFDPSMDMNEIQIVLDTIFARQSARRSEFTTNRYALLFTPGTYNLDVKVGYYMQILGLGNSPGDVVIRGAVRSNTRGNSVLVNFWRGVENLTIIPIADSTVTWGVSQAAPMRRVYIKGNLNLFDKGYASGGFLADSKIDGIVSSGPQQQWFTRNTEWNKWTGGNWNMMFMGVVNAPEQNFPDNPYTTIENVPLIREKPFLSIAGKSFVVQLPYLKVNSSGPGWSDVNDDETVLKLNKFYIARPEKDNSTTLW
;
A
#
# COMPACT_ATOMS: atom_id res chain seq x y z
N MET A 1 22.46 61.93 -2.79
CA MET A 1 22.59 62.00 -4.26
C MET A 1 22.99 60.63 -4.77
N THR A 2 22.22 60.15 -5.75
CA THR A 2 22.49 59.08 -6.73
C THR A 2 22.75 57.64 -6.25
N THR A 3 21.66 56.90 -6.31
CA THR A 3 21.46 55.47 -6.56
C THR A 3 22.17 54.94 -7.81
N GLY A 4 22.59 53.67 -7.78
CA GLY A 4 23.01 52.92 -8.97
C GLY A 4 22.82 51.42 -8.80
N GLY A 5 21.62 50.91 -9.12
CA GLY A 5 21.31 49.49 -9.14
C GLY A 5 21.79 48.81 -10.43
N LEU A 6 22.49 47.68 -10.32
CA LEU A 6 22.77 46.81 -11.46
C LEU A 6 21.71 45.71 -11.57
N ASN A 7 20.70 45.96 -12.41
CA ASN A 7 19.82 44.94 -12.97
C ASN A 7 20.58 44.22 -14.10
N ARG A 8 21.14 43.03 -13.85
CA ARG A 8 21.62 42.15 -14.93
C ARG A 8 20.44 41.33 -15.47
N LYS A 9 19.87 41.78 -16.59
CA LYS A 9 18.97 40.99 -17.44
C LYS A 9 19.78 39.90 -18.14
N ILE A 10 19.40 38.64 -17.94
CA ILE A 10 19.88 37.49 -18.71
C ILE A 10 19.18 37.51 -20.08
N PRO A 11 19.89 37.43 -21.21
CA PRO A 11 19.25 37.32 -22.51
C PRO A 11 18.70 35.91 -22.71
N VAL A 12 17.37 35.79 -22.85
CA VAL A 12 16.72 34.54 -23.27
C VAL A 12 16.85 34.43 -24.78
N SER A 13 17.65 33.48 -25.25
CA SER A 13 17.75 33.13 -26.67
C SER A 13 16.54 32.28 -27.08
N PRO A 14 15.87 32.55 -28.21
CA PRO A 14 14.82 31.67 -28.70
C PRO A 14 15.43 30.36 -29.23
N LEU A 15 14.98 29.23 -28.68
CA LEU A 15 15.31 27.88 -29.15
C LEU A 15 14.91 27.73 -30.64
N ARG A 16 15.90 27.53 -31.51
CA ARG A 16 15.69 27.10 -32.89
C ARG A 16 15.04 25.71 -32.90
N ARG A 17 13.89 25.58 -33.57
CA ARG A 17 13.37 24.29 -34.02
C ARG A 17 14.31 23.71 -35.07
N ASN A 18 14.99 22.62 -34.75
CA ASN A 18 15.59 21.76 -35.76
C ASN A 18 14.53 20.76 -36.24
N THR A 19 14.02 20.98 -37.44
CA THR A 19 13.33 19.97 -38.23
C THR A 19 14.39 19.07 -38.88
N LYS A 20 14.50 17.82 -38.42
CA LYS A 20 15.05 16.74 -39.25
C LYS A 20 14.07 15.58 -39.26
N SER A 21 13.89 15.11 -40.49
CA SER A 21 12.97 14.13 -41.02
C SER A 21 13.06 12.77 -40.35
N SER A 22 11.89 12.20 -40.10
CA SER A 22 11.66 10.78 -39.78
C SER A 22 11.80 9.93 -41.04
N GLU A 23 12.74 8.98 -41.02
CA GLU A 23 12.69 7.82 -41.92
C GLU A 23 11.85 6.71 -41.27
N GLY A 24 11.06 6.04 -42.12
CA GLY A 24 9.89 5.28 -41.73
C GLY A 24 10.15 3.83 -41.33
N TYR A 25 9.12 3.28 -40.68
CA TYR A 25 8.78 1.87 -40.78
C TYR A 25 7.30 1.79 -41.13
N SER A 26 6.99 1.13 -42.25
CA SER A 26 5.64 0.93 -42.74
C SER A 26 4.95 -0.19 -41.95
N PHE A 27 3.65 -0.03 -41.71
CA PHE A 27 2.76 -1.17 -41.49
C PHE A 27 1.55 -1.02 -42.41
N SER A 28 1.30 -2.11 -43.12
CA SER A 28 0.29 -2.31 -44.15
C SER A 28 -1.13 -2.07 -43.63
N SER A 29 -1.93 -1.32 -44.39
CA SER A 29 -3.38 -1.25 -44.27
C SER A 29 -4.00 -2.05 -45.42
N ASN A 30 -4.72 -3.12 -45.10
CA ASN A 30 -5.66 -3.74 -46.02
C ASN A 30 -7.09 -3.62 -45.48
N ASN A 31 -7.87 -2.86 -46.25
CA ASN A 31 -9.30 -2.91 -46.52
C ASN A 31 -10.16 -3.89 -45.72
N TYR A 32 -11.17 -3.37 -45.02
CA TYR A 32 -12.49 -4.00 -44.98
C TYR A 32 -13.61 -2.98 -45.12
N THR A 33 -14.58 -3.42 -45.91
CA THR A 33 -15.60 -2.71 -46.66
C THR A 33 -16.76 -2.29 -45.77
N CYS A 34 -17.35 -1.13 -46.09
CA CYS A 34 -18.60 -0.63 -45.55
C CYS A 34 -19.76 -1.60 -45.87
N MET A 35 -20.36 -2.23 -44.85
CA MET A 35 -21.60 -2.98 -44.97
C MET A 35 -22.70 -2.26 -44.20
N LYS A 36 -23.69 -1.75 -44.94
CA LYS A 36 -24.97 -1.27 -44.42
C LYS A 36 -25.73 -2.48 -43.87
N THR A 37 -26.08 -2.46 -42.59
CA THR A 37 -27.00 -3.45 -42.01
C THR A 37 -28.33 -2.80 -41.69
N VAL A 38 -29.37 -3.34 -42.32
CA VAL A 38 -30.79 -3.02 -42.18
C VAL A 38 -31.27 -3.40 -40.78
N LEU A 39 -31.92 -2.48 -40.08
CA LEU A 39 -32.56 -2.72 -38.79
C LEU A 39 -33.95 -3.33 -39.02
N ILE A 40 -34.10 -4.63 -38.79
CA ILE A 40 -35.41 -5.30 -38.76
C ILE A 40 -35.87 -5.36 -37.30
N ILE A 41 -36.96 -4.67 -36.98
CA ILE A 41 -37.63 -4.70 -35.68
C ILE A 41 -38.57 -5.91 -35.66
N PHE A 42 -38.28 -6.91 -34.84
CA PHE A 42 -39.23 -7.96 -34.48
C PHE A 42 -39.85 -7.66 -33.12
N ILE A 43 -41.13 -7.33 -33.12
CA ILE A 43 -41.96 -7.25 -31.91
C ILE A 43 -42.41 -8.69 -31.58
N PHE A 44 -41.84 -9.26 -30.51
CA PHE A 44 -42.41 -10.45 -29.88
C PHE A 44 -43.18 -10.02 -28.62
N LEU A 45 -44.51 -10.08 -28.72
CA LEU A 45 -45.41 -10.10 -27.59
C LEU A 45 -45.30 -11.48 -26.92
N PHE A 46 -44.66 -11.53 -25.76
CA PHE A 46 -44.78 -12.67 -24.84
C PHE A 46 -45.19 -12.15 -23.46
N SER A 47 -46.47 -12.28 -23.18
CA SER A 47 -47.09 -12.23 -21.87
C SER A 47 -46.80 -13.54 -21.12
N GLY A 48 -46.15 -13.49 -19.96
CA GLY A 48 -46.09 -14.64 -19.04
C GLY A 48 -44.95 -14.61 -18.03
N LEU A 49 -45.32 -14.51 -16.75
CA LEU A 49 -44.56 -14.81 -15.53
C LEU A 49 -43.34 -13.92 -15.18
N LEU A 50 -43.64 -12.82 -14.48
CA LEU A 50 -42.73 -12.16 -13.55
C LEU A 50 -42.46 -13.08 -12.35
N SER A 51 -41.36 -13.83 -12.42
CA SER A 51 -40.70 -14.41 -11.24
C SER A 51 -39.53 -13.49 -10.87
N GLY A 52 -39.49 -13.05 -9.62
CA GLY A 52 -38.64 -11.97 -9.13
C GLY A 52 -37.15 -12.13 -9.47
N PHE A 53 -36.65 -11.23 -10.32
CA PHE A 53 -35.23 -10.92 -10.35
C PHE A 53 -34.92 -10.02 -9.15
N SER A 54 -34.25 -10.58 -8.15
CA SER A 54 -33.60 -9.82 -7.10
C SER A 54 -32.62 -8.84 -7.75
N GLN A 55 -32.83 -7.54 -7.52
CA GLN A 55 -31.86 -6.49 -7.84
C GLN A 55 -30.51 -6.91 -7.26
N GLY A 56 -29.49 -7.01 -8.12
CA GLY A 56 -28.11 -7.15 -7.67
C GLY A 56 -27.80 -6.09 -6.63
N SER A 57 -27.56 -6.51 -5.40
CA SER A 57 -27.20 -5.63 -4.30
C SER A 57 -25.91 -4.91 -4.66
N ASP A 58 -25.95 -3.57 -4.73
CA ASP A 58 -24.75 -2.75 -4.84
C ASP A 58 -23.78 -3.14 -3.71
N PRO A 59 -22.56 -3.65 -4.01
CA PRO A 59 -21.57 -3.99 -2.99
C PRO A 59 -21.25 -2.82 -2.05
N ALA A 60 -21.48 -1.59 -2.50
CA ALA A 60 -21.30 -0.39 -1.69
C ALA A 60 -22.34 -0.23 -0.57
N ARG A 61 -23.48 -0.94 -0.62
CA ARG A 61 -24.58 -0.86 0.39
C ARG A 61 -24.71 -2.07 1.31
N GLN A 62 -23.92 -3.12 1.11
CA GLN A 62 -24.01 -4.32 1.94
C GLN A 62 -23.56 -4.05 3.39
N SER A 63 -24.39 -4.32 4.41
CA SER A 63 -23.90 -4.29 5.78
C SER A 63 -22.91 -5.44 6.02
N PHE A 64 -21.89 -5.20 6.83
CA PHE A 64 -20.96 -6.26 7.21
C PHE A 64 -21.52 -7.05 8.39
N PRO A 65 -21.33 -8.38 8.46
CA PRO A 65 -21.70 -9.15 9.65
C PRO A 65 -20.94 -8.67 10.89
N ASP A 66 -21.66 -8.45 12.00
CA ASP A 66 -21.09 -7.96 13.27
C ASP A 66 -19.98 -8.86 13.83
N LYS A 67 -19.94 -10.14 13.44
CA LYS A 67 -18.89 -11.09 13.86
C LYS A 67 -17.47 -10.68 13.46
N PHE A 68 -17.32 -9.80 12.48
CA PHE A 68 -16.01 -9.32 12.04
C PHE A 68 -15.59 -8.00 12.70
N THR A 69 -16.52 -7.26 13.30
CA THR A 69 -16.19 -5.97 13.92
C THR A 69 -15.93 -6.16 15.41
N ASN A 70 -15.17 -5.24 16.00
CA ASN A 70 -14.96 -5.23 17.44
C ASN A 70 -15.63 -3.98 18.05
N PRO A 71 -16.69 -4.14 18.86
CA PRO A 71 -17.39 -3.00 19.45
C PRO A 71 -16.49 -2.06 20.26
N LEU A 72 -15.40 -2.57 20.84
CA LEU A 72 -14.43 -1.76 21.58
C LEU A 72 -13.65 -0.80 20.67
N LEU A 73 -13.34 -1.21 19.44
CA LEU A 73 -12.53 -0.46 18.48
C LEU A 73 -13.37 0.33 17.46
N GLY A 74 -14.67 0.06 17.40
CA GLY A 74 -15.63 0.74 16.52
C GLY A 74 -15.92 -0.03 15.24
N GLU A 75 -16.96 0.43 14.53
CA GLU A 75 -17.57 -0.29 13.39
C GLU A 75 -16.66 -0.39 12.15
N ASN A 76 -15.66 0.48 12.07
CA ASN A 76 -14.71 0.54 10.95
C ASN A 76 -13.45 -0.33 11.17
N VAL A 77 -13.40 -1.06 12.29
CA VAL A 77 -12.28 -1.92 12.67
C VAL A 77 -12.71 -3.38 12.60
N PHE A 78 -12.15 -4.10 11.64
CA PHE A 78 -12.41 -5.51 11.39
C PHE A 78 -11.30 -6.33 12.04
N VAL A 79 -11.65 -7.35 12.81
CA VAL A 79 -10.72 -8.26 13.47
C VAL A 79 -11.01 -9.67 12.98
N PHE A 80 -10.10 -10.21 12.19
CA PHE A 80 -10.20 -11.55 11.61
C PHE A 80 -9.43 -12.55 12.45
N ASP A 81 -10.07 -13.68 12.79
CA ASP A 81 -9.45 -14.82 13.47
C ASP A 81 -9.24 -15.96 12.46
N PRO A 82 -8.12 -16.71 12.51
CA PRO A 82 -7.83 -17.76 11.53
C PRO A 82 -8.83 -18.94 11.59
N SER A 83 -9.65 -19.06 12.65
CA SER A 83 -10.73 -20.06 12.73
C SER A 83 -12.01 -19.65 12.00
N MET A 84 -12.13 -18.39 11.58
CA MET A 84 -13.25 -17.94 10.74
C MET A 84 -13.15 -18.55 9.33
N ASP A 85 -14.28 -18.62 8.63
CA ASP A 85 -14.30 -19.10 7.26
C ASP A 85 -13.52 -18.15 6.33
N MET A 86 -12.53 -18.70 5.63
CA MET A 86 -11.62 -17.91 4.77
C MET A 86 -12.35 -17.26 3.59
N ASN A 87 -13.39 -17.90 3.05
CA ASN A 87 -14.17 -17.31 1.95
C ASN A 87 -14.99 -16.12 2.45
N GLU A 88 -15.56 -16.21 3.65
CA GLU A 88 -16.26 -15.08 4.26
C GLU A 88 -15.31 -13.91 4.54
N ILE A 89 -14.11 -14.17 5.07
CA ILE A 89 -13.07 -13.13 5.23
C ILE A 89 -12.77 -12.48 3.87
N GLN A 90 -12.51 -13.29 2.84
CA GLN A 90 -12.19 -12.80 1.50
C GLN A 90 -13.32 -11.93 0.92
N ILE A 91 -14.58 -12.33 1.09
CA ILE A 91 -15.75 -11.54 0.67
C ILE A 91 -15.78 -10.17 1.36
N VAL A 92 -15.49 -10.11 2.67
CA VAL A 92 -15.41 -8.84 3.39
C VAL A 92 -14.29 -7.95 2.84
N LEU A 93 -13.10 -8.52 2.64
CA LEU A 93 -11.94 -7.81 2.09
C LEU A 93 -12.24 -7.23 0.69
N ASP A 94 -12.78 -8.04 -0.20
CA ASP A 94 -13.13 -7.62 -1.56
C ASP A 94 -14.24 -6.55 -1.57
N THR A 95 -15.21 -6.66 -0.66
CA THR A 95 -16.29 -5.67 -0.50
C THR A 95 -15.74 -4.32 -0.03
N ILE A 96 -14.84 -4.31 0.95
CA ILE A 96 -14.18 -3.08 1.43
C ILE A 96 -13.31 -2.50 0.31
N PHE A 97 -12.53 -3.32 -0.38
CA PHE A 97 -11.73 -2.87 -1.52
C PHE A 97 -12.59 -2.24 -2.62
N ALA A 98 -13.75 -2.82 -2.95
CA ALA A 98 -14.66 -2.25 -3.95
C ALA A 98 -15.17 -0.84 -3.56
N ARG A 99 -15.36 -0.58 -2.25
CA ARG A 99 -15.72 0.76 -1.74
C ARG A 99 -14.58 1.76 -1.83
N GLN A 100 -13.35 1.27 -1.70
CA GLN A 100 -12.15 2.10 -1.53
C GLN A 100 -11.26 2.20 -2.78
N SER A 101 -11.57 1.52 -3.88
CA SER A 101 -10.69 1.44 -5.06
C SER A 101 -11.08 2.35 -6.23
N ALA A 102 -12.31 2.86 -6.26
CA ALA A 102 -12.78 3.75 -7.32
C ALA A 102 -12.07 5.12 -7.28
N ARG A 103 -12.05 5.85 -8.41
CA ARG A 103 -11.46 7.20 -8.49
C ARG A 103 -12.04 8.15 -7.43
N ARG A 104 -13.38 8.11 -7.29
CA ARG A 104 -14.11 8.94 -6.33
C ARG A 104 -13.73 8.66 -4.88
N SER A 105 -13.17 7.48 -4.60
CA SER A 105 -12.77 7.08 -3.25
C SER A 105 -11.49 7.76 -2.79
N GLU A 106 -10.76 8.47 -3.67
CA GLU A 106 -9.62 9.31 -3.28
C GLU A 106 -10.02 10.33 -2.21
N PHE A 107 -11.24 10.88 -2.30
CA PHE A 107 -11.75 11.88 -1.34
C PHE A 107 -12.94 11.36 -0.52
N THR A 108 -13.05 10.04 -0.35
CA THR A 108 -14.08 9.47 0.55
C THR A 108 -13.80 9.80 2.01
N THR A 109 -14.85 9.83 2.82
CA THR A 109 -14.77 9.90 4.29
C THR A 109 -14.62 8.53 4.94
N ASN A 110 -14.84 7.43 4.19
CA ASN A 110 -14.70 6.07 4.71
C ASN A 110 -13.25 5.77 5.15
N ARG A 111 -13.10 5.07 6.27
CA ARG A 111 -11.81 4.60 6.82
C ARG A 111 -11.99 3.15 7.26
N TYR A 112 -11.01 2.30 7.00
CA TYR A 112 -11.07 0.89 7.40
C TYR A 112 -9.73 0.39 7.94
N ALA A 113 -9.77 -0.25 9.11
CA ALA A 113 -8.65 -0.99 9.67
C ALA A 113 -8.97 -2.48 9.64
N LEU A 114 -8.09 -3.28 9.06
CA LEU A 114 -8.24 -4.71 8.83
C LEU A 114 -7.16 -5.43 9.63
N LEU A 115 -7.55 -5.96 10.79
CA LEU A 115 -6.68 -6.54 11.80
C LEU A 115 -6.76 -8.06 11.72
N PHE A 116 -5.62 -8.73 11.76
CA PHE A 116 -5.50 -10.18 11.73
C PHE A 116 -4.87 -10.64 13.03
N THR A 117 -5.55 -11.50 13.77
CA THR A 117 -4.98 -12.14 14.97
C THR A 117 -3.85 -13.11 14.60
N PRO A 118 -2.99 -13.51 15.55
CA PRO A 118 -1.98 -14.53 15.30
C PRO A 118 -2.55 -15.79 14.65
N GLY A 119 -1.91 -16.27 13.59
CA GLY A 119 -2.41 -17.38 12.77
C GLY A 119 -1.95 -17.32 11.31
N THR A 120 -2.44 -18.28 10.52
CA THR A 120 -2.21 -18.32 9.08
C THR A 120 -3.52 -18.16 8.32
N TYR A 121 -3.52 -17.31 7.30
CA TYR A 121 -4.66 -17.01 6.45
C TYR A 121 -4.31 -17.26 4.99
N ASN A 122 -5.23 -17.85 4.22
CA ASN A 122 -5.07 -18.04 2.78
C ASN A 122 -5.92 -17.00 2.04
N LEU A 123 -5.34 -15.83 1.74
CA LEU A 123 -6.09 -14.64 1.32
C LEU A 123 -5.37 -13.83 0.23
N ASP A 124 -6.16 -13.16 -0.62
CA ASP A 124 -5.71 -12.09 -1.53
C ASP A 124 -6.21 -10.74 -1.02
N VAL A 125 -5.37 -10.03 -0.28
CA VAL A 125 -5.68 -8.75 0.37
C VAL A 125 -5.32 -7.59 -0.56
N LYS A 126 -6.33 -7.07 -1.27
CA LYS A 126 -6.19 -5.86 -2.11
C LYS A 126 -6.36 -4.61 -1.25
N VAL A 127 -5.44 -3.67 -1.37
CA VAL A 127 -5.42 -2.46 -0.55
C VAL A 127 -5.72 -1.21 -1.39
N GLY A 128 -6.83 -0.54 -1.08
CA GLY A 128 -7.31 0.69 -1.71
C GLY A 128 -7.03 1.94 -0.85
N TYR A 129 -7.76 3.03 -1.12
CA TYR A 129 -7.66 4.26 -0.32
C TYR A 129 -8.12 4.03 1.12
N TYR A 130 -7.49 4.70 2.08
CA TYR A 130 -7.83 4.71 3.50
C TYR A 130 -8.04 3.32 4.14
N MET A 131 -7.28 2.33 3.67
CA MET A 131 -7.24 0.98 4.22
C MET A 131 -5.91 0.77 4.95
N GLN A 132 -5.96 0.24 6.17
CA GLN A 132 -4.79 -0.17 6.93
C GLN A 132 -4.88 -1.65 7.26
N ILE A 133 -3.87 -2.42 6.84
CA ILE A 133 -3.75 -3.87 7.08
C ILE A 133 -2.79 -4.08 8.24
N LEU A 134 -3.22 -4.78 9.29
CA LEU A 134 -2.47 -4.89 10.55
C LEU A 134 -2.43 -6.34 11.04
N GLY A 135 -1.25 -6.89 11.29
CA GLY A 135 -1.15 -8.10 12.11
C GLY A 135 -1.07 -7.74 13.60
N LEU A 136 -1.79 -8.51 14.43
CA LEU A 136 -1.86 -8.33 15.88
C LEU A 136 -0.89 -9.25 16.65
N GLY A 137 0.15 -9.72 15.98
CA GLY A 137 1.27 -10.45 16.58
C GLY A 137 2.18 -9.57 17.43
N ASN A 138 3.03 -10.20 18.24
CA ASN A 138 4.18 -9.51 18.83
C ASN A 138 5.29 -9.32 17.78
N SER A 139 5.41 -10.26 16.86
CA SER A 139 6.34 -10.25 15.73
C SER A 139 5.59 -10.44 14.40
N PRO A 140 6.13 -9.96 13.25
CA PRO A 140 5.54 -10.22 11.94
C PRO A 140 5.34 -11.70 11.63
N GLY A 141 6.14 -12.57 12.24
CA GLY A 141 6.03 -14.03 12.09
C GLY A 141 4.74 -14.64 12.64
N ASP A 142 4.07 -13.96 13.58
CA ASP A 142 2.88 -14.49 14.25
C ASP A 142 1.63 -14.44 13.37
N VAL A 143 1.61 -13.55 12.37
CA VAL A 143 0.48 -13.37 11.43
C VAL A 143 0.98 -13.62 10.02
N VAL A 144 0.52 -14.70 9.41
CA VAL A 144 0.97 -15.14 8.09
C VAL A 144 -0.17 -15.06 7.08
N ILE A 145 -0.01 -14.24 6.04
CA ILE A 145 -0.88 -14.22 4.88
C ILE A 145 -0.23 -15.05 3.77
N ARG A 146 -0.72 -16.26 3.52
CA ARG A 146 -0.43 -17.06 2.33
C ARG A 146 -1.32 -16.58 1.18
N GLY A 147 -0.71 -16.03 0.13
CA GLY A 147 -1.41 -15.33 -0.93
C GLY A 147 -0.75 -14.00 -1.22
N ALA A 148 -1.49 -12.90 -1.09
CA ALA A 148 -0.95 -11.57 -1.36
C ALA A 148 -1.48 -10.50 -0.42
N VAL A 149 -0.66 -9.50 -0.15
CA VAL A 149 -1.11 -8.18 0.32
C VAL A 149 -0.58 -7.17 -0.67
N ARG A 150 -1.46 -6.55 -1.45
CA ARG A 150 -1.06 -5.84 -2.67
C ARG A 150 -1.82 -4.55 -2.93
N SER A 151 -1.11 -3.61 -3.54
CA SER A 151 -1.66 -2.38 -4.11
C SER A 151 -1.25 -2.32 -5.58
N ASN A 152 -2.23 -2.41 -6.46
CA ASN A 152 -2.00 -2.47 -7.92
C ASN A 152 -2.32 -1.13 -8.60
N THR A 153 -1.89 -1.00 -9.86
CA THR A 153 -2.19 0.15 -10.70
C THR A 153 -3.69 0.34 -10.88
N ARG A 154 -4.12 1.60 -10.74
CA ARG A 154 -5.43 2.06 -11.19
C ARG A 154 -5.29 2.73 -12.55
N GLY A 155 -5.87 2.13 -13.60
CA GLY A 155 -5.72 2.61 -14.97
C GLY A 155 -4.31 2.35 -15.49
N ASN A 156 -3.52 3.42 -15.70
CA ASN A 156 -2.20 3.33 -16.33
C ASN A 156 -1.04 3.82 -15.45
N SER A 157 -1.28 4.23 -14.19
CA SER A 157 -0.23 4.67 -13.26
C SER A 157 -0.60 4.45 -11.79
N VAL A 158 0.38 4.52 -10.88
CA VAL A 158 0.17 4.49 -9.41
C VAL A 158 0.36 5.86 -8.77
N LEU A 159 0.43 6.95 -9.55
CA LEU A 159 0.64 8.32 -9.08
C LEU A 159 -0.39 8.82 -8.06
N VAL A 160 -1.54 8.15 -7.97
CA VAL A 160 -2.62 8.49 -7.04
C VAL A 160 -2.90 7.40 -6.01
N ASN A 161 -2.06 6.37 -5.90
CA ASN A 161 -2.23 5.31 -4.90
C ASN A 161 -1.75 5.78 -3.52
N PHE A 162 -2.53 6.64 -2.89
CA PHE A 162 -2.24 7.25 -1.59
C PHE A 162 -2.93 6.54 -0.42
N TRP A 163 -2.57 7.00 0.78
CA TRP A 163 -3.29 6.80 2.05
C TRP A 163 -3.69 5.35 2.33
N ARG A 164 -2.70 4.47 2.41
CA ARG A 164 -2.91 3.06 2.74
C ARG A 164 -1.72 2.51 3.51
N GLY A 165 -1.84 1.36 4.15
CA GLY A 165 -0.69 0.82 4.85
C GLY A 165 -0.80 -0.66 5.14
N VAL A 166 0.35 -1.27 5.37
CA VAL A 166 0.48 -2.65 5.85
C VAL A 166 1.52 -2.70 6.96
N GLU A 167 1.21 -3.41 8.04
CA GLU A 167 2.08 -3.50 9.20
C GLU A 167 2.02 -4.85 9.94
N ASN A 168 3.17 -5.28 10.44
CA ASN A 168 3.34 -6.36 11.43
C ASN A 168 2.79 -7.72 10.98
N LEU A 169 3.14 -8.16 9.77
CA LEU A 169 2.72 -9.46 9.25
C LEU A 169 3.75 -10.06 8.28
N THR A 170 3.64 -11.36 8.05
CA THR A 170 4.40 -12.11 7.06
C THR A 170 3.55 -12.32 5.81
N ILE A 171 4.15 -12.08 4.64
CA ILE A 171 3.57 -12.40 3.34
C ILE A 171 4.28 -13.62 2.76
N ILE A 172 3.44 -14.62 2.54
CA ILE A 172 3.48 -15.87 1.77
C ILE A 172 3.14 -15.81 0.29
N PRO A 173 3.91 -15.23 -0.65
CA PRO A 173 3.50 -15.19 -2.05
C PRO A 173 3.20 -16.60 -2.55
N ILE A 174 2.14 -16.77 -3.35
CA ILE A 174 1.94 -18.02 -4.08
C ILE A 174 3.18 -18.29 -4.97
N ALA A 175 3.46 -19.56 -5.25
CA ALA A 175 4.65 -19.94 -6.02
C ALA A 175 4.81 -19.08 -7.29
N ASP A 176 6.04 -18.64 -7.54
CA ASP A 176 6.44 -17.81 -8.68
C ASP A 176 5.77 -16.43 -8.78
N SER A 177 5.04 -15.99 -7.75
CA SER A 177 4.49 -14.63 -7.68
C SER A 177 5.41 -13.63 -6.99
N THR A 178 5.27 -12.37 -7.37
CA THR A 178 5.96 -11.23 -6.74
C THR A 178 4.93 -10.37 -6.00
N VAL A 179 5.24 -9.96 -4.78
CA VAL A 179 4.38 -9.00 -4.06
C VAL A 179 4.43 -7.66 -4.77
N THR A 180 3.26 -7.09 -5.05
CA THR A 180 3.16 -5.78 -5.70
C THR A 180 2.64 -4.73 -4.71
N TRP A 181 3.51 -3.81 -4.33
CA TRP A 181 3.20 -2.61 -3.54
C TRP A 181 3.34 -1.35 -4.40
N GLY A 182 2.56 -1.28 -5.48
CA GLY A 182 2.50 -0.13 -6.37
C GLY A 182 1.76 1.03 -5.71
N VAL A 183 2.52 1.98 -5.17
CA VAL A 183 2.00 3.12 -4.39
C VAL A 183 2.70 4.43 -4.72
N SER A 184 2.12 5.53 -4.24
CA SER A 184 2.80 6.83 -4.17
C SER A 184 2.89 7.31 -2.70
N GLN A 185 2.77 8.61 -2.41
CA GLN A 185 2.95 9.14 -1.06
C GLN A 185 1.91 8.62 -0.05
N ALA A 186 2.26 8.71 1.24
CA ALA A 186 1.41 8.31 2.37
C ALA A 186 0.93 6.84 2.32
N ALA A 187 1.81 5.93 1.85
CA ALA A 187 1.52 4.52 1.72
C ALA A 187 2.57 3.59 2.39
N PRO A 188 2.81 3.72 3.71
CA PRO A 188 3.91 3.02 4.38
C PRO A 188 3.73 1.49 4.41
N MET A 189 4.85 0.80 4.22
CA MET A 189 5.03 -0.62 4.61
C MET A 189 5.99 -0.67 5.79
N ARG A 190 5.57 -1.24 6.92
CA ARG A 190 6.35 -1.29 8.16
C ARG A 190 6.31 -2.67 8.77
N ARG A 191 7.41 -3.19 9.34
CA ARG A 191 7.35 -4.44 10.12
C ARG A 191 6.76 -5.60 9.29
N VAL A 192 7.12 -5.71 8.03
CA VAL A 192 6.62 -6.77 7.13
C VAL A 192 7.74 -7.74 6.82
N TYR A 193 7.44 -9.04 6.85
CA TYR A 193 8.33 -10.07 6.36
C TYR A 193 7.80 -10.67 5.05
N ILE A 194 8.47 -10.42 3.92
CA ILE A 194 8.10 -11.00 2.63
C ILE A 194 9.03 -12.18 2.32
N LYS A 195 8.46 -13.38 2.25
CA LYS A 195 9.17 -14.60 1.84
C LYS A 195 9.18 -14.74 0.33
N GLY A 196 9.72 -13.74 -0.37
CA GLY A 196 9.73 -13.66 -1.83
C GLY A 196 10.16 -12.29 -2.35
N ASN A 197 9.84 -12.01 -3.61
CA ASN A 197 10.18 -10.74 -4.27
C ASN A 197 9.16 -9.63 -3.97
N LEU A 198 9.59 -8.38 -4.08
CA LEU A 198 8.76 -7.18 -3.93
C LEU A 198 8.96 -6.20 -5.09
N ASN A 199 7.88 -5.91 -5.80
CA ASN A 199 7.81 -4.79 -6.73
C ASN A 199 7.16 -3.59 -6.02
N LEU A 200 7.85 -2.45 -6.04
CA LEU A 200 7.34 -1.19 -5.50
C LEU A 200 6.46 -0.42 -6.50
N PHE A 201 6.11 -1.07 -7.60
CA PHE A 201 5.38 -0.52 -8.74
C PHE A 201 4.48 -1.61 -9.34
N ASP A 202 3.62 -1.24 -10.28
CA ASP A 202 2.87 -2.19 -11.11
C ASP A 202 2.94 -1.78 -12.58
N LYS A 203 2.20 -0.75 -12.99
CA LYS A 203 2.24 -0.17 -14.35
C LYS A 203 2.37 1.35 -14.30
N GLY A 204 3.12 1.90 -15.25
CA GLY A 204 3.31 3.34 -15.50
C GLY A 204 3.98 4.11 -14.37
N TYR A 205 3.78 5.43 -14.34
CA TYR A 205 4.46 6.32 -13.40
C TYR A 205 4.13 6.03 -11.93
N ALA A 206 5.13 6.20 -11.07
CA ALA A 206 5.05 5.95 -9.64
C ALA A 206 5.88 6.99 -8.86
N SER A 207 5.38 7.45 -7.70
CA SER A 207 6.00 8.51 -6.88
C SER A 207 5.92 8.21 -5.39
N GLY A 208 6.35 7.01 -5.02
CA GLY A 208 6.51 6.56 -3.63
C GLY A 208 7.78 7.13 -3.00
N GLY A 209 8.25 6.59 -1.90
CA GLY A 209 7.56 5.67 -1.00
C GLY A 209 8.37 5.45 0.26
N PHE A 210 7.79 4.72 1.21
CA PHE A 210 8.38 4.50 2.51
C PHE A 210 8.29 3.02 2.90
N LEU A 211 9.45 2.40 3.13
CA LEU A 211 9.59 1.03 3.63
C LEU A 211 10.46 1.06 4.89
N ALA A 212 10.03 0.43 5.97
CA ALA A 212 10.84 0.38 7.18
C ALA A 212 10.67 -0.91 7.97
N ASP A 213 11.67 -1.21 8.80
CA ASP A 213 11.60 -2.26 9.82
C ASP A 213 11.21 -3.61 9.20
N SER A 214 11.65 -3.95 8.00
CA SER A 214 11.09 -5.06 7.21
C SER A 214 12.17 -6.00 6.68
N LYS A 215 11.78 -7.24 6.39
CA LYS A 215 12.67 -8.26 5.77
C LYS A 215 12.05 -8.74 4.46
N ILE A 216 12.85 -8.81 3.41
CA ILE A 216 12.42 -9.33 2.10
C ILE A 216 13.45 -10.37 1.64
N ASP A 217 13.08 -11.65 1.62
CA ASP A 217 14.02 -12.73 1.25
C ASP A 217 14.47 -12.63 -0.22
N GLY A 218 13.70 -11.96 -1.08
CA GLY A 218 13.96 -11.85 -2.51
C GLY A 218 14.50 -10.50 -2.96
N ILE A 219 14.22 -10.21 -4.23
CA ILE A 219 14.62 -8.97 -4.90
C ILE A 219 13.56 -7.91 -4.65
N VAL A 220 13.99 -6.72 -4.25
CA VAL A 220 13.16 -5.51 -4.27
C VAL A 220 13.44 -4.74 -5.57
N SER A 221 12.39 -4.46 -6.34
CA SER A 221 12.47 -3.69 -7.58
C SER A 221 11.72 -2.38 -7.45
N SER A 222 12.43 -1.26 -7.66
CA SER A 222 11.81 0.07 -7.68
C SER A 222 10.98 0.32 -8.94
N GLY A 223 11.30 -0.38 -10.03
CA GLY A 223 10.76 -0.07 -11.36
C GLY A 223 10.83 1.43 -11.68
N PRO A 224 9.74 2.06 -12.16
CA PRO A 224 9.68 3.47 -12.54
C PRO A 224 9.49 4.43 -11.36
N GLN A 225 9.58 3.97 -10.10
CA GLN A 225 9.49 4.86 -8.94
C GLN A 225 10.45 6.03 -9.06
N GLN A 226 9.92 7.24 -8.98
CA GLN A 226 10.70 8.48 -9.06
C GLN A 226 11.71 8.57 -7.92
N GLN A 227 11.25 8.29 -6.71
CA GLN A 227 12.07 8.26 -5.51
C GLN A 227 11.58 7.18 -4.53
N TRP A 228 12.41 6.85 -3.54
CA TRP A 228 12.04 5.95 -2.45
C TRP A 228 12.93 6.16 -1.22
N PHE A 229 12.37 6.03 -0.02
CA PHE A 229 13.13 5.97 1.24
C PHE A 229 12.90 4.63 1.95
N THR A 230 14.00 3.93 2.25
CA THR A 230 13.99 2.71 3.05
C THR A 230 14.89 2.86 4.27
N ARG A 231 14.45 2.36 5.42
CA ARG A 231 15.30 2.27 6.62
C ARG A 231 15.15 0.98 7.42
N ASN A 232 16.16 0.60 8.21
CA ASN A 232 16.10 -0.55 9.13
C ASN A 232 15.49 -1.79 8.47
N THR A 233 15.97 -2.15 7.29
CA THR A 233 15.37 -3.20 6.45
C THR A 233 16.47 -4.12 5.96
N GLU A 234 16.12 -5.37 5.70
CA GLU A 234 17.02 -6.34 5.07
C GLU A 234 16.35 -6.87 3.81
N TRP A 235 17.13 -7.00 2.75
CA TRP A 235 16.73 -7.76 1.57
C TRP A 235 17.88 -8.58 1.00
N ASN A 236 17.59 -9.51 0.11
CA ASN A 236 18.66 -10.18 -0.65
C ASN A 236 19.30 -9.24 -1.67
N LYS A 237 18.47 -8.53 -2.46
CA LYS A 237 18.98 -7.60 -3.49
C LYS A 237 18.01 -6.48 -3.80
N TRP A 238 18.55 -5.30 -4.08
CA TRP A 238 17.83 -4.18 -4.68
C TRP A 238 18.11 -4.06 -6.19
N THR A 239 17.10 -3.65 -6.96
CA THR A 239 17.23 -3.33 -8.39
C THR A 239 16.42 -2.09 -8.77
N GLY A 240 16.90 -1.36 -9.77
CA GLY A 240 16.28 -0.15 -10.27
C GLY A 240 16.71 1.12 -9.53
N GLY A 241 16.36 2.26 -10.11
CA GLY A 241 16.75 3.58 -9.65
C GLY A 241 16.27 4.61 -10.67
N ASN A 242 15.71 5.72 -10.20
CA ASN A 242 15.30 6.82 -11.08
C ASN A 242 15.95 8.12 -10.58
N TRP A 243 15.26 8.94 -9.79
CA TRP A 243 15.81 10.22 -9.35
C TRP A 243 16.52 10.16 -8.00
N ASN A 244 15.93 9.47 -7.01
CA ASN A 244 16.51 9.40 -5.67
C ASN A 244 16.06 8.15 -4.89
N MET A 245 16.96 7.19 -4.66
CA MET A 245 16.74 6.06 -3.77
C MET A 245 17.62 6.22 -2.54
N MET A 246 16.99 6.42 -1.39
CA MET A 246 17.66 6.64 -0.11
C MET A 246 17.52 5.41 0.79
N PHE A 247 18.64 4.94 1.30
CA PHE A 247 18.76 3.77 2.17
C PHE A 247 19.47 4.19 3.46
N MET A 248 18.92 3.84 4.61
CA MET A 248 19.55 4.14 5.91
C MET A 248 19.40 2.96 6.89
N GLY A 249 20.48 2.34 7.35
CA GLY A 249 20.33 1.13 8.19
C GLY A 249 19.79 -0.06 7.41
N VAL A 250 20.13 -0.17 6.12
CA VAL A 250 19.58 -1.21 5.26
C VAL A 250 20.66 -2.24 4.93
N VAL A 251 20.44 -3.47 5.40
CA VAL A 251 21.32 -4.60 5.13
C VAL A 251 21.18 -4.98 3.65
N ASN A 252 22.32 -5.11 2.96
CA ASN A 252 22.44 -5.32 1.51
C ASN A 252 21.87 -4.18 0.64
N ALA A 253 21.88 -2.94 1.13
CA ALA A 253 21.63 -1.78 0.28
C ALA A 253 22.70 -1.67 -0.84
N PRO A 254 22.35 -1.10 -2.01
CA PRO A 254 23.35 -0.71 -3.00
C PRO A 254 24.40 0.23 -2.40
N GLU A 255 25.63 0.17 -2.87
CA GLU A 255 26.68 1.10 -2.44
C GLU A 255 26.32 2.55 -2.76
N GLN A 256 26.75 3.45 -1.87
CA GLN A 256 26.65 4.90 -2.06
C GLN A 256 27.36 5.29 -3.36
N ASN A 257 26.64 5.87 -4.32
CA ASN A 257 27.25 6.20 -5.62
C ASN A 257 26.58 7.41 -6.33
N PHE A 258 25.96 8.33 -5.58
CA PHE A 258 25.44 9.57 -6.16
C PHE A 258 26.57 10.53 -6.58
N PRO A 259 26.53 11.16 -7.78
CA PRO A 259 25.41 11.18 -8.74
C PRO A 259 25.45 10.09 -9.85
N ASP A 260 26.49 9.26 -9.93
CA ASP A 260 26.65 8.28 -11.01
C ASP A 260 25.50 7.26 -11.05
N ASN A 261 25.01 6.84 -9.87
CA ASN A 261 23.72 6.19 -9.68
C ASN A 261 22.87 7.01 -8.70
N PRO A 262 21.53 6.90 -8.74
CA PRO A 262 20.65 7.69 -7.87
C PRO A 262 20.56 7.13 -6.43
N TYR A 263 21.67 6.62 -5.89
CA TYR A 263 21.70 5.91 -4.60
C TYR A 263 22.38 6.75 -3.52
N THR A 264 21.61 7.06 -2.48
CA THR A 264 22.13 7.59 -1.21
C THR A 264 22.04 6.51 -0.14
N THR A 265 23.17 5.98 0.32
CA THR A 265 23.23 4.87 1.28
C THR A 265 24.01 5.27 2.52
N ILE A 266 23.33 5.19 3.66
CA ILE A 266 23.88 5.45 4.99
C ILE A 266 23.81 4.13 5.78
N GLU A 267 24.93 3.69 6.32
CA GLU A 267 25.04 2.37 6.94
C GLU A 267 24.09 2.18 8.13
N ASN A 268 23.94 3.19 8.97
CA ASN A 268 23.20 3.11 10.23
C ASN A 268 22.18 4.23 10.36
N VAL A 269 21.02 3.95 10.97
CA VAL A 269 20.11 4.98 11.47
C VAL A 269 20.64 5.47 12.83
N PRO A 270 21.06 6.74 12.98
CA PRO A 270 21.75 7.20 14.19
C PRO A 270 20.92 7.07 15.47
N LEU A 271 19.63 7.39 15.38
CA LEU A 271 18.71 7.33 16.51
C LEU A 271 17.29 7.10 15.98
N ILE A 272 16.60 6.08 16.48
CA ILE A 272 15.25 5.74 16.02
C ILE A 272 14.46 4.99 17.06
N ARG A 273 13.15 5.25 17.09
CA ARG A 273 12.18 4.38 17.74
C ARG A 273 11.17 3.95 16.68
N GLU A 274 10.93 2.66 16.56
CA GLU A 274 9.90 2.18 15.64
C GLU A 274 8.50 2.58 16.11
N LYS A 275 7.56 2.63 15.17
CA LYS A 275 6.19 3.08 15.46
C LYS A 275 5.55 2.11 16.47
N PRO A 276 4.91 2.60 17.54
CA PRO A 276 4.07 1.75 18.38
C PRO A 276 2.97 1.05 17.57
N PHE A 277 2.64 -0.18 17.94
CA PHE A 277 1.67 -0.99 17.19
C PHE A 277 0.74 -1.78 18.12
N LEU A 278 -0.48 -2.04 17.63
CA LEU A 278 -1.46 -2.84 18.35
C LEU A 278 -1.14 -4.33 18.18
N SER A 279 -1.25 -5.09 19.26
CA SER A 279 -1.10 -6.56 19.26
C SER A 279 -2.06 -7.19 20.27
N ILE A 280 -2.02 -8.52 20.40
CA ILE A 280 -2.80 -9.27 21.37
C ILE A 280 -1.86 -9.99 22.35
N ALA A 281 -2.13 -9.81 23.65
CA ALA A 281 -1.58 -10.64 24.72
C ALA A 281 -2.72 -11.47 25.34
N GLY A 282 -2.71 -12.79 25.08
CA GLY A 282 -3.81 -13.69 25.45
C GLY A 282 -5.10 -13.34 24.70
N LYS A 283 -6.11 -12.79 25.39
CA LYS A 283 -7.37 -12.31 24.79
C LYS A 283 -7.51 -10.79 24.82
N SER A 284 -6.47 -10.08 25.23
CA SER A 284 -6.52 -8.63 25.44
C SER A 284 -5.68 -7.89 24.41
N PHE A 285 -6.22 -6.79 23.89
CA PHE A 285 -5.46 -5.84 23.09
C PHE A 285 -4.42 -5.12 23.96
N VAL A 286 -3.22 -4.99 23.41
CA VAL A 286 -2.11 -4.24 24.00
C VAL A 286 -1.41 -3.42 22.93
N VAL A 287 -0.77 -2.34 23.32
CA VAL A 287 0.08 -1.52 22.45
C VAL A 287 1.53 -1.80 22.81
N GLN A 288 2.28 -2.24 21.82
CA GLN A 288 3.72 -2.44 21.90
C GLN A 288 4.42 -1.11 21.67
N LEU A 289 5.33 -0.73 22.57
CA LEU A 289 6.17 0.45 22.48
C LEU A 289 7.60 -0.04 22.21
N PRO A 290 8.04 -0.03 20.94
CA PRO A 290 9.44 -0.34 20.62
C PRO A 290 10.38 0.58 21.40
N TYR A 291 11.51 0.05 21.85
CA TYR A 291 12.53 0.82 22.55
C TYR A 291 13.30 1.75 21.59
N LEU A 292 14.05 2.70 22.16
CA LEU A 292 14.90 3.62 21.39
C LEU A 292 16.19 2.89 20.99
N LYS A 293 16.49 2.86 19.69
CA LYS A 293 17.73 2.30 19.14
C LYS A 293 18.69 3.41 18.72
N VAL A 294 19.97 3.16 18.93
CA VAL A 294 21.09 4.02 18.50
C VAL A 294 21.89 3.22 17.48
N ASN A 295 22.31 3.87 16.38
CA ASN A 295 23.12 3.26 15.32
C ASN A 295 22.54 1.91 14.84
N SER A 296 21.24 1.86 14.55
CA SER A 296 20.59 0.62 14.15
C SER A 296 20.75 0.32 12.65
N SER A 297 20.78 -0.96 12.32
CA SER A 297 20.69 -1.48 10.96
C SER A 297 19.85 -2.76 10.96
N GLY A 298 19.16 -3.02 9.84
CA GLY A 298 18.28 -4.19 9.69
C GLY A 298 16.96 -4.11 10.47
N PRO A 299 16.10 -5.14 10.34
CA PRO A 299 14.78 -5.17 10.97
C PRO A 299 14.89 -5.27 12.49
N GLY A 300 14.21 -4.39 13.20
CA GLY A 300 14.29 -4.27 14.65
C GLY A 300 13.61 -5.37 15.45
N TRP A 301 12.91 -6.30 14.80
CA TRP A 301 12.24 -7.48 15.37
C TRP A 301 13.00 -8.80 15.12
N SER A 302 14.18 -8.74 14.49
CA SER A 302 15.03 -9.91 14.29
C SER A 302 15.81 -10.31 15.55
N ASP A 303 16.04 -9.35 16.45
CA ASP A 303 16.66 -9.57 17.75
C ASP A 303 15.59 -9.51 18.87
N VAL A 304 15.67 -10.44 19.83
CA VAL A 304 14.86 -10.39 21.04
C VAL A 304 15.42 -9.29 21.95
N ASN A 305 14.57 -8.35 22.35
CA ASN A 305 14.93 -7.37 23.37
C ASN A 305 13.82 -7.29 24.42
N ASP A 306 14.19 -7.55 25.68
CA ASP A 306 13.29 -7.56 26.83
C ASP A 306 12.84 -6.16 27.30
N ASP A 307 13.41 -5.09 26.73
CA ASP A 307 13.09 -3.69 27.06
C ASP A 307 11.84 -3.15 26.32
N GLU A 308 11.17 -3.96 25.51
CA GLU A 308 9.91 -3.55 24.90
C GLU A 308 8.83 -3.30 25.96
N THR A 309 8.26 -2.10 25.94
CA THR A 309 7.22 -1.72 26.89
C THR A 309 5.85 -2.10 26.34
N VAL A 310 5.06 -2.84 27.13
CA VAL A 310 3.70 -3.27 26.74
C VAL A 310 2.66 -2.52 27.55
N LEU A 311 1.82 -1.73 26.88
CA LEU A 311 0.73 -0.99 27.50
C LEU A 311 -0.61 -1.67 27.22
N LYS A 312 -1.38 -1.95 28.28
CA LYS A 312 -2.76 -2.44 28.13
C LYS A 312 -3.64 -1.38 27.45
N LEU A 313 -4.56 -1.80 26.59
CA LEU A 313 -5.42 -0.86 25.86
C LEU A 313 -6.27 0.03 26.77
N ASN A 314 -6.58 -0.40 28.00
CA ASN A 314 -7.31 0.41 28.99
C ASN A 314 -6.54 1.64 29.51
N LYS A 315 -5.26 1.80 29.13
CA LYS A 315 -4.49 3.03 29.36
C LYS A 315 -4.68 4.07 28.26
N PHE A 316 -5.39 3.71 27.18
CA PHE A 316 -5.66 4.59 26.06
C PHE A 316 -7.11 5.02 26.04
N TYR A 317 -7.32 6.25 25.60
CA TYR A 317 -8.64 6.73 25.21
C TYR A 317 -8.96 6.23 23.78
N ILE A 318 -10.10 5.57 23.61
CA ILE A 318 -10.59 5.17 22.28
C ILE A 318 -11.51 6.27 21.75
N ALA A 319 -10.97 7.07 20.82
CA ALA A 319 -11.70 8.13 20.17
C ALA A 319 -12.85 7.59 19.29
N ARG A 320 -13.97 8.30 19.30
CA ARG A 320 -15.24 7.92 18.67
C ARG A 320 -15.86 9.14 17.97
N PRO A 321 -16.08 9.09 16.65
CA PRO A 321 -16.57 10.25 15.90
C PRO A 321 -17.96 10.73 16.35
N GLU A 322 -18.78 9.85 16.93
CA GLU A 322 -20.13 10.15 17.39
C GLU A 322 -20.20 10.91 18.72
N LYS A 323 -19.13 10.91 19.52
CA LYS A 323 -19.08 11.56 20.84
C LYS A 323 -17.93 12.54 21.02
N ASP A 324 -16.84 12.38 20.28
CA ASP A 324 -15.60 13.10 20.56
C ASP A 324 -15.42 14.36 19.73
N ASN A 325 -14.83 15.36 20.38
CA ASN A 325 -14.39 16.61 19.77
C ASN A 325 -13.03 16.98 20.36
N SER A 326 -12.50 18.16 20.01
CA SER A 326 -11.21 18.58 20.55
C SER A 326 -11.19 18.57 22.08
N THR A 327 -12.25 19.02 22.76
CA THR A 327 -12.30 19.14 24.22
C THR A 327 -12.24 17.79 24.94
N THR A 328 -12.83 16.73 24.36
CA THR A 328 -12.86 15.40 25.00
C THR A 328 -11.57 14.60 24.80
N LEU A 329 -10.66 15.05 23.93
CA LEU A 329 -9.43 14.35 23.56
C LEU A 329 -8.17 14.89 24.24
N TRP A 330 -8.27 15.95 25.06
CA TRP A 330 -7.14 16.57 25.77
C TRP A 330 -6.94 16.05 27.18
#